data_AF-C9MV96-F1
#
_entry.id   AF-C9MV96-F1
#
_cell.length_a   1.000
_cell.length_b   1.000
_cell.length_c   1.000
_cell.angle_alpha   90.00
_cell.angle_beta   90.00
_cell.angle_gamma   90.00
#
_symmetry.space_group_name_H-M   'P 1'
#
loop_
_entity.id
_entity.type
_entity.pdbx_description
1 polymer ?
#
loop_
_entity_poly.entity_id
_entity_poly.type
_entity_poly.pdbx_seq_one_letter_code
_entity_poly.pdbx_strand_id
1 'polypeptide(L)'
;MAEVIKLRREYKFGAKNIKEIVLDLEELSGQDLVFAEKEYKARNKGATVKELEDGWALTVASKASGIKYGDLLGLKGTDYIKVLNKTKGFLNAGLGSADDTENFVIEETEAQEEEMKKEDQK
;
A
#
# COMPACT_ATOMS: atom_id res chain seq x y z
N MET A 1 -2.50 7.81 -7.94
CA MET A 1 -3.60 8.75 -7.58
C MET A 1 -3.90 8.61 -6.10
N ALA A 2 -4.11 9.73 -5.41
CA ALA A 2 -4.44 9.80 -3.99
C ALA A 2 -5.77 9.11 -3.65
N GLU A 3 -5.79 8.22 -2.64
CA GLU A 3 -7.04 7.65 -2.14
C GLU A 3 -7.62 8.55 -1.04
N VAL A 4 -8.88 8.97 -1.19
CA VAL A 4 -9.58 9.81 -0.19
C VAL A 4 -10.54 8.97 0.65
N ILE A 5 -10.20 8.79 1.93
CA ILE A 5 -11.02 8.05 2.89
C ILE A 5 -11.93 9.02 3.65
N LYS A 6 -13.24 8.96 3.36
CA LYS A 6 -14.26 9.69 4.12
C LYS A 6 -14.49 9.05 5.49
N LEU A 7 -14.28 9.85 6.53
CA LEU A 7 -14.47 9.46 7.92
C LEU A 7 -15.94 9.61 8.31
N ARG A 8 -16.42 8.70 9.16
CA ARG A 8 -17.78 8.77 9.72
C ARG A 8 -17.92 9.87 10.77
N ARG A 9 -16.80 10.25 11.38
CA ARG A 9 -16.74 11.24 12.46
C ARG A 9 -15.72 12.30 12.12
N GLU A 10 -15.91 13.48 12.70
CA GLU A 10 -14.87 14.50 12.69
C GLU A 10 -13.84 14.19 13.77
N TYR A 11 -12.56 14.35 13.44
CA TYR A 11 -11.45 14.17 14.36
C TYR A 11 -10.64 15.44 14.45
N LYS A 12 -10.12 15.72 15.64
CA LYS A 12 -9.22 16.84 15.87
C LYS A 12 -7.78 16.32 15.98
N PHE A 13 -7.00 16.55 14.93
CA PHE A 13 -5.58 16.22 14.90
C PHE A 13 -4.77 17.51 15.05
N GLY A 14 -4.21 17.71 16.24
CA GLY A 14 -3.61 18.99 16.64
C GLY A 14 -4.60 20.15 16.57
N ALA A 15 -4.32 21.14 15.71
CA ALA A 15 -5.17 22.32 15.50
C ALA A 15 -6.21 22.15 14.38
N LYS A 16 -6.19 21.01 13.66
CA LYS A 16 -7.05 20.79 12.48
C LYS A 16 -8.19 19.83 12.81
N ASN A 17 -9.40 20.21 12.42
CA ASN A 17 -10.52 19.28 12.34
C ASN A 17 -10.53 18.66 10.95
N ILE A 18 -10.63 17.34 10.88
CA ILE A 18 -10.69 16.61 9.63
C ILE A 18 -11.88 15.66 9.61
N LYS A 19 -12.46 15.50 8.42
CA LYS A 19 -13.51 14.52 8.13
C LYS A 19 -13.11 13.57 6.99
N GLU A 20 -11.93 13.79 6.42
CA GLU A 20 -11.38 13.01 5.32
C GLU A 20 -9.87 12.84 5.54
N ILE A 21 -9.35 11.68 5.18
CA ILE A 21 -7.91 11.39 5.14
C ILE A 21 -7.53 11.18 3.69
N VAL A 22 -6.56 11.94 3.23
CA VAL A 22 -5.88 11.71 1.94
C VAL A 22 -4.74 10.73 2.20
N LEU A 23 -4.69 9.66 1.41
CA LEU A 23 -3.74 8.57 1.58
C LEU A 23 -2.98 8.36 0.26
N ASP A 24 -1.81 8.98 0.16
CA ASP A 24 -0.97 9.02 -1.05
C ASP A 24 0.02 7.84 -1.09
N LEU A 25 -0.52 6.61 -1.13
CA LEU A 25 0.29 5.38 -1.05
C LEU A 25 1.24 5.20 -2.25
N GLU A 26 0.77 5.51 -3.46
CA GLU A 26 1.52 5.39 -4.71
C GLU A 26 2.70 6.37 -4.82
N GLU A 27 2.64 7.47 -4.05
CA GLU A 27 3.70 8.49 -4.04
C GLU A 27 4.79 8.18 -3.01
N LEU A 28 4.65 7.11 -2.22
CA LEU A 28 5.68 6.69 -1.28
C LEU A 28 6.91 6.15 -2.02
N SER A 29 8.07 6.74 -1.74
CA SER A 29 9.34 6.21 -2.23
C SER A 29 9.81 5.01 -1.40
N GLY A 30 10.75 4.23 -1.95
CA GLY A 30 11.42 3.17 -1.19
C GLY A 30 12.11 3.70 0.09
N GLN A 31 12.60 4.94 0.08
CA GLN A 31 13.18 5.57 1.27
C GLN A 31 12.13 5.80 2.36
N ASP A 32 10.91 6.21 1.99
CA ASP A 32 9.81 6.41 2.93
C ASP A 32 9.42 5.10 3.61
N LEU A 33 9.39 4.00 2.85
CA LEU A 33 9.12 2.66 3.38
C LEU A 33 10.21 2.18 4.34
N VAL A 34 11.49 2.42 4.02
CA VAL A 34 12.62 2.11 4.92
C VAL A 34 12.53 2.93 6.22
N PHE A 35 12.14 4.21 6.13
CA PHE A 35 11.96 5.04 7.32
C PHE A 35 10.74 4.63 8.14
N ALA A 36 9.63 4.28 7.49
CA ALA A 36 8.47 3.67 8.16
C ALA A 36 8.90 2.42 8.94
N GLU A 37 9.72 1.57 8.34
CA GLU A 37 10.18 0.33 8.99
C GLU A 37 11.04 0.60 10.23
N LYS A 38 11.96 1.58 10.16
CA LYS A 38 12.76 1.99 11.31
C LYS A 38 11.87 2.47 12.46
N GLU A 39 10.86 3.29 12.15
CA GLU A 39 9.90 3.78 13.14
C GLU A 39 9.05 2.66 13.73
N TYR A 40 8.60 1.72 12.90
CA TYR A 40 7.86 0.54 13.33
C TYR A 40 8.70 -0.32 14.29
N LYS A 41 9.95 -0.65 13.92
CA LYS A 41 10.88 -1.46 14.74
C LYS A 41 11.22 -0.78 16.06
N ALA A 42 11.33 0.55 16.08
CA ALA A 42 11.56 1.30 17.31
C ALA A 42 10.42 1.11 18.33
N ARG A 43 9.17 0.96 17.85
CA ARG A 43 7.99 0.72 18.70
C ARG A 43 7.75 -0.77 19.00
N ASN A 44 8.06 -1.66 18.07
CA ASN A 44 7.69 -3.08 18.12
C ASN A 44 8.93 -3.97 18.13
N LYS A 45 9.50 -4.18 19.33
CA LYS A 45 10.77 -4.93 19.52
C LYS A 45 10.63 -6.46 19.51
N GLY A 46 9.42 -7.00 19.35
CA GLY A 46 9.15 -8.44 19.45
C GLY A 46 8.39 -9.05 18.28
N ALA A 47 8.13 -8.29 17.21
CA ALA A 47 7.41 -8.80 16.06
C ALA A 47 8.34 -9.65 15.17
N THR A 48 7.93 -10.87 14.87
CA THR A 48 8.68 -11.79 14.00
C THR A 48 8.47 -11.48 12.51
N VAL A 49 7.24 -11.13 12.12
CA VAL A 49 6.87 -10.81 10.73
C VAL A 49 6.03 -9.54 10.73
N LYS A 50 6.62 -8.41 10.34
CA LYS A 50 5.97 -7.08 10.43
C LYS A 50 4.73 -6.98 9.55
N GLU A 51 4.70 -7.70 8.43
CA GLU A 51 3.61 -7.69 7.44
C GLU A 51 2.29 -8.21 8.03
N LEU A 52 2.36 -9.04 9.07
CA LEU A 52 1.19 -9.55 9.79
C LEU A 52 0.66 -8.59 10.85
N GLU A 53 1.43 -7.55 11.17
CA GLU A 53 1.15 -6.66 12.29
C GLU A 53 0.43 -5.39 11.82
N ASP A 54 -0.72 -5.09 12.43
CA ASP A 54 -1.48 -3.86 12.13
C ASP A 54 -0.64 -2.59 12.31
N GLY A 55 0.28 -2.61 13.28
CA GLY A 55 1.20 -1.51 13.55
C GLY A 55 2.10 -1.16 12.36
N TRP A 56 2.41 -2.12 11.48
CA TRP A 56 3.19 -1.86 10.26
C TRP A 56 2.35 -1.08 9.26
N ALA A 57 1.18 -1.59 8.88
CA ALA A 57 0.27 -0.92 7.96
C ALA A 57 -0.11 0.49 8.45
N LEU A 58 -0.34 0.68 9.75
CA LEU A 58 -0.64 1.99 10.31
C LEU A 58 0.56 2.96 10.26
N THR A 59 1.79 2.44 10.32
CA THR A 59 3.01 3.25 10.17
C THR A 59 3.18 3.73 8.72
N VAL A 60 2.91 2.86 7.75
CA VAL A 60 2.90 3.23 6.32
C VAL A 60 1.80 4.26 6.04
N ALA A 61 0.61 4.07 6.59
CA ALA A 61 -0.49 5.03 6.47
C ALA A 61 -0.12 6.41 7.02
N SER A 62 0.65 6.45 8.11
CA SER A 62 1.17 7.69 8.70
C SER A 62 2.10 8.44 7.73
N LYS A 63 2.96 7.73 6.99
CA LYS A 63 3.80 8.34 5.95
C LYS A 63 2.96 8.84 4.78
N ALA A 64 2.06 8.00 4.26
CA ALA A 64 1.26 8.31 3.08
C ALA A 64 0.26 9.46 3.28
N SER A 65 -0.19 9.70 4.51
CA SER A 65 -1.17 10.78 4.81
C SER A 65 -0.54 12.02 5.43
N GLY A 66 0.72 11.93 5.90
CA GLY A 66 1.33 12.95 6.75
C GLY A 66 0.67 13.09 8.14
N ILE A 67 -0.31 12.24 8.49
CA ILE A 67 -0.97 12.23 9.81
C ILE A 67 -0.11 11.41 10.77
N LYS A 68 0.04 11.87 12.01
CA LYS A 68 0.85 11.18 13.01
C LYS A 68 0.27 9.81 13.34
N TYR A 69 1.13 8.82 13.52
CA TYR A 69 0.76 7.46 13.95
C TYR A 69 -0.22 7.44 15.14
N GLY A 70 0.06 8.24 16.19
CA GLY A 70 -0.79 8.30 17.37
C GLY A 70 -2.20 8.87 17.10
N ASP A 71 -2.31 9.81 16.16
CA ASP A 71 -3.60 10.38 15.75
C ASP A 71 -4.43 9.34 14.98
N LEU A 72 -3.79 8.58 14.08
CA LEU A 72 -4.42 7.46 13.37
C LEU A 72 -4.85 6.34 14.32
N LEU A 73 -4.05 6.05 15.36
CA LEU A 73 -4.39 5.08 16.39
C LEU A 73 -5.61 5.51 17.22
N GLY A 74 -5.88 6.82 17.30
CA GLY A 74 -7.04 7.40 17.97
C GLY A 74 -8.36 7.29 17.17
N LEU A 75 -8.32 6.84 15.92
CA LEU A 75 -9.50 6.65 15.09
C LEU A 75 -10.47 5.64 15.71
N LYS A 76 -11.77 5.87 15.56
CA LYS A 76 -12.79 4.92 16.04
C LYS A 76 -12.91 3.75 15.07
N GLY A 77 -13.28 2.59 15.59
CA GLY A 77 -13.19 1.28 14.92
C GLY A 77 -13.43 1.28 13.41
N THR A 78 -14.59 1.73 12.92
CA THR A 78 -14.86 1.70 11.47
C THR A 78 -13.93 2.60 10.65
N ASP A 79 -13.58 3.78 11.16
CA ASP A 79 -12.67 4.70 10.47
C ASP A 79 -11.23 4.15 10.51
N TYR A 80 -10.82 3.59 11.65
CA TYR A 80 -9.53 2.91 11.81
C TYR A 80 -9.38 1.75 10.82
N ILE A 81 -10.35 0.84 10.77
CA ILE A 81 -10.32 -0.34 9.91
C ILE A 81 -10.30 0.04 8.42
N LYS A 82 -10.98 1.13 8.02
CA LYS A 82 -10.91 1.62 6.63
C LYS A 82 -9.49 2.02 6.22
N VAL A 83 -8.83 2.84 7.05
CA VAL A 83 -7.44 3.27 6.81
C VAL A 83 -6.50 2.07 6.76
N LEU A 84 -6.67 1.16 7.72
CA LEU A 84 -5.86 -0.04 7.83
C LEU A 84 -6.00 -0.94 6.59
N ASN A 85 -7.24 -1.27 6.19
CA ASN A 85 -7.49 -2.18 5.07
C ASN A 85 -7.02 -1.60 3.74
N LYS A 86 -7.17 -0.29 3.53
CA LYS A 86 -6.65 0.37 2.32
C LYS A 86 -5.13 0.26 2.24
N THR A 87 -4.45 0.52 3.36
CA THR A 87 -2.98 0.41 3.41
C THR A 87 -2.50 -1.03 3.27
N LYS A 88 -3.18 -1.99 3.90
CA LYS A 88 -2.87 -3.43 3.74
C LYS A 88 -3.09 -3.91 2.30
N GLY A 89 -4.14 -3.43 1.64
CA GLY A 89 -4.39 -3.74 0.24
C GLY A 89 -3.22 -3.34 -0.65
N PHE A 90 -2.70 -2.12 -0.47
CA PHE A 90 -1.51 -1.65 -1.17
C PHE A 90 -0.26 -2.49 -0.87
N LEU A 91 0.03 -2.76 0.41
CA LEU A 91 1.21 -3.54 0.80
C LEU A 91 1.18 -4.97 0.25
N ASN A 92 -0.02 -5.53 0.05
CA ASN A 92 -0.19 -6.87 -0.48
C ASN A 92 -0.24 -6.91 -2.02
N ALA A 93 -0.59 -5.82 -2.68
CA ALA A 93 -0.66 -5.76 -4.15
C ALA A 93 0.70 -6.06 -4.81
N GLY A 94 1.80 -5.59 -4.22
CA GLY A 94 3.15 -5.86 -4.69
C GLY A 94 3.66 -7.30 -4.47
N LEU A 95 2.89 -8.15 -3.77
CA LEU A 95 3.22 -9.56 -3.53
C LEU A 95 2.71 -10.50 -4.65
N GLY A 96 2.13 -9.92 -5.71
CA GLY A 96 1.45 -10.65 -6.78
C GLY A 96 0.00 -10.90 -6.39
N SER A 97 -0.91 -10.19 -7.03
CA SER A 97 -2.32 -10.62 -7.06
C SER A 97 -2.38 -11.89 -7.90
N ALA A 98 -3.30 -12.83 -7.60
CA ALA A 98 -3.49 -14.01 -8.47
C ALA A 98 -3.78 -13.63 -9.94
N ASP A 99 -4.27 -12.41 -10.17
CA ASP A 99 -4.61 -11.84 -11.47
C ASP A 99 -3.40 -11.25 -12.24
N ASP A 100 -2.23 -11.04 -11.61
CA ASP A 100 -1.06 -10.45 -12.29
C ASP A 100 -0.29 -11.48 -13.16
N THR A 101 -0.74 -12.75 -13.16
CA THR A 101 -0.10 -13.84 -13.92
C THR A 101 -0.44 -13.83 -15.41
N GLU A 102 -1.46 -13.10 -15.85
CA GLU A 102 -1.95 -13.21 -17.24
C GLU A 102 -1.18 -12.34 -18.26
N ASN A 103 -0.45 -11.31 -17.82
CA ASN A 103 0.21 -10.38 -18.75
C ASN A 103 1.67 -10.71 -19.11
N PHE A 104 2.29 -11.72 -18.49
CA PHE A 104 3.69 -12.08 -18.79
C PHE A 104 3.84 -13.17 -19.87
N VAL A 105 2.73 -13.73 -20.36
CA VAL A 105 2.77 -14.90 -21.27
C VAL A 105 2.65 -14.53 -22.76
N ILE A 106 2.30 -13.29 -23.10
CA ILE A 106 1.90 -12.97 -24.49
C ILE A 106 3.07 -12.52 -25.40
N GLU A 107 4.16 -11.94 -24.87
CA GLU A 107 5.23 -11.42 -25.74
C GLU A 107 6.20 -12.48 -26.29
N GLU A 108 6.38 -13.64 -25.65
CA GLU A 108 7.30 -14.67 -26.19
C GLU A 108 6.69 -15.53 -27.31
N THR A 109 5.36 -15.62 -27.40
CA THR A 109 4.69 -16.45 -28.41
C THR A 109 4.50 -15.78 -29.77
N GLU A 110 4.39 -14.45 -29.85
CA GLU A 110 4.25 -13.76 -31.14
C GLU A 110 5.59 -13.66 -31.91
N ALA A 111 6.71 -13.58 -31.19
CA ALA A 111 8.04 -13.57 -31.82
C ALA A 111 8.41 -14.93 -32.47
N GLN A 112 7.95 -16.05 -31.90
CA GLN A 112 8.26 -17.38 -32.45
C GLN A 112 7.37 -17.78 -33.64
N GLU A 113 6.13 -17.29 -33.73
CA GLU A 113 5.27 -17.57 -34.90
C GLU A 113 5.67 -16.79 -36.16
N GLU A 114 6.25 -15.59 -36.03
CA GLU A 114 6.69 -14.81 -37.20
C GLU A 114 7.99 -15.34 -37.84
N GLU A 115 8.91 -15.91 -37.06
CA GLU A 115 10.14 -16.51 -37.62
C GLU A 115 9.83 -17.82 -38.35
N MET A 116 8.94 -18.66 -37.81
CA MET A 116 8.60 -19.96 -38.42
C MET A 116 7.86 -19.80 -39.76
N LYS A 117 7.04 -18.74 -39.94
CA LYS A 117 6.34 -18.46 -41.21
C LYS A 117 7.24 -17.89 -42.31
N LYS A 118 8.43 -17.37 -41.98
CA LYS A 118 9.38 -16.83 -42.98
C LYS A 118 10.34 -17.88 -43.52
N GLU A 119 10.61 -18.97 -42.80
CA GLU A 119 11.45 -20.08 -43.31
C GLU A 119 10.69 -21.02 -44.26
N ASP A 120 9.38 -21.21 -44.10
CA ASP A 120 8.58 -22.09 -44.97
C ASP A 120 8.24 -21.50 -46.37
N GLN A 121 8.68 -20.27 -46.66
CA GLN A 121 8.45 -19.62 -47.98
C GLN A 121 9.73 -19.40 -48.81
N LYS A 122 10.84 -20.07 -48.50
CA LYS A 122 12.09 -19.94 -49.26
C LYS A 122 12.54 -21.21 -49.98
#